data_AF-A0A930AR38-F1
#
_entry.id   AF-A0A930AR38-F1
#
_cell.length_a   1.000
_cell.length_b   1.000
_cell.length_c   1.000
_cell.angle_alpha   90.00
_cell.angle_beta   90.00
_cell.angle_gamma   90.00
#
_symmetry.space_group_name_H-M   'P 1'
#
loop_
_entity.id
_entity.type
_entity.pdbx_description
1 polymer ?
#
loop_
_entity_poly.entity_id
_entity_poly.type
_entity_poly.pdbx_seq_one_letter_code
_entity_poly.pdbx_strand_id
1 'polypeptide(L)'
;MLVPYSATNKKIVMGLLSYIPEFKDFKRLQEEIEEIATNPSIKCWLFKESDSENFIGLIGGESTTDTIVIKYLSVSPSFRGENITFQMLEDLAKMEDKVLSGTIETSVILAKWNKHRVSEEPWKI
;
A
#
# COMPACT_ATOMS: atom_id res chain seq x y z
N MET A 1 -9.95 3.61 -5.20
CA MET A 1 -10.71 2.66 -4.35
C MET A 1 -9.80 1.55 -3.87
N LEU A 2 -9.73 1.34 -2.55
CA LEU A 2 -9.00 0.23 -1.93
C LEU A 2 -9.90 -1.00 -1.74
N VAL A 3 -9.37 -2.18 -2.07
CA VAL A 3 -10.02 -3.48 -1.92
C VAL A 3 -9.12 -4.37 -1.08
N PRO A 4 -9.58 -4.90 0.05
CA PRO A 4 -8.74 -5.74 0.92
C PRO A 4 -8.31 -7.01 0.20
N TYR A 5 -7.14 -7.51 0.59
CA TYR A 5 -6.66 -8.82 0.18
C TYR A 5 -7.68 -9.91 0.50
N SER A 6 -7.80 -10.87 -0.43
CA SER A 6 -8.49 -12.14 -0.20
C SER A 6 -7.82 -13.24 -1.04
N ALA A 7 -8.10 -14.51 -0.70
CA ALA A 7 -7.54 -15.63 -1.46
C ALA A 7 -7.84 -15.54 -2.98
N THR A 8 -8.99 -14.98 -3.36
CA THR A 8 -9.40 -14.80 -4.76
C THR A 8 -8.47 -13.86 -5.54
N ASN A 9 -7.93 -12.83 -4.88
CA ASN A 9 -7.06 -11.84 -5.53
C ASN A 9 -5.56 -12.07 -5.29
N LYS A 10 -5.18 -13.23 -4.71
CA LYS A 10 -3.78 -13.62 -4.39
C LYS A 10 -2.81 -13.42 -5.56
N LYS A 11 -3.17 -13.85 -6.78
CA LYS A 11 -2.30 -13.71 -7.95
C LYS A 11 -2.02 -12.26 -8.33
N ILE A 12 -3.02 -11.38 -8.16
CA ILE A 12 -2.90 -9.95 -8.46
C ILE A 12 -1.99 -9.28 -7.44
N VAL A 13 -2.18 -9.58 -6.15
CA VAL A 13 -1.28 -9.12 -5.08
C VAL A 13 0.15 -9.57 -5.33
N MET A 14 0.36 -10.85 -5.67
CA MET A 14 1.71 -11.35 -6.01
C MET A 14 2.33 -10.59 -7.19
N GLY A 15 1.55 -10.32 -8.24
CA GLY A 15 2.00 -9.54 -9.39
C GLY A 15 2.46 -8.13 -9.00
N LEU A 16 1.68 -7.43 -8.18
CA LEU A 16 2.02 -6.08 -7.72
C LEU A 16 3.15 -6.08 -6.68
N LEU A 17 3.22 -7.07 -5.79
CA LEU A 17 4.34 -7.26 -4.85
C LEU A 17 5.66 -7.42 -5.60
N SER A 18 5.66 -8.12 -6.74
CA SER A 18 6.88 -8.36 -7.53
C SER A 18 7.56 -7.09 -8.08
N TYR A 19 6.87 -5.94 -8.05
CA TYR A 19 7.44 -4.64 -8.39
C TYR A 19 8.31 -4.06 -7.26
N ILE A 20 8.15 -4.53 -6.02
CA ILE A 20 9.00 -4.15 -4.90
C ILE A 20 10.31 -4.97 -5.00
N PRO A 21 11.49 -4.34 -4.96
CA PRO A 21 12.76 -5.02 -5.18
C PRO A 21 13.00 -6.26 -4.31
N GLU A 22 12.53 -6.24 -3.07
CA GLU A 22 12.66 -7.33 -2.10
C GLU A 22 11.93 -8.61 -2.53
N PHE A 23 10.81 -8.48 -3.25
CA PHE A 23 9.95 -9.61 -3.64
C PHE A 23 10.12 -10.02 -5.11
N LYS A 24 11.27 -9.70 -5.72
CA LYS A 24 11.63 -10.17 -7.07
C LYS A 24 11.97 -11.65 -7.12
N ASP A 25 12.55 -12.18 -6.04
CA ASP A 25 12.81 -13.61 -5.91
C ASP A 25 11.49 -14.36 -5.66
N PHE A 26 11.26 -15.42 -6.43
CA PHE A 26 9.99 -16.16 -6.37
C PHE A 26 9.75 -16.82 -5.02
N LYS A 27 10.81 -17.35 -4.39
CA LYS A 27 10.68 -17.99 -3.08
C LYS A 27 10.31 -16.95 -2.02
N ARG A 28 10.96 -15.79 -2.03
CA ARG A 28 10.60 -14.68 -1.14
C ARG A 28 9.18 -14.18 -1.35
N LEU A 29 8.75 -14.04 -2.61
CA LEU A 29 7.38 -13.65 -2.94
C LEU A 29 6.35 -14.68 -2.42
N GLN A 30 6.67 -15.98 -2.50
CA GLN A 30 5.81 -17.05 -1.97
C GLN A 30 5.73 -17.04 -0.44
N GLU A 31 6.86 -16.84 0.24
CA GLU A 31 6.90 -16.70 1.70
C GLU A 31 6.07 -15.48 2.15
N GLU A 32 6.26 -14.34 1.48
CA GLU A 32 5.59 -13.09 1.85
C GLU A 32 4.07 -13.15 1.63
N ILE A 33 3.60 -13.75 0.53
CA ILE A 33 2.15 -13.87 0.30
C ILE A 33 1.48 -14.86 1.27
N GLU A 34 2.22 -15.83 1.80
CA GLU A 34 1.72 -16.71 2.84
C GLU A 34 1.62 -16.00 4.19
N GLU A 35 2.62 -15.17 4.51
CA GLU A 35 2.60 -14.32 5.71
C GLU A 35 1.42 -13.33 5.65
N ILE A 36 1.19 -12.65 4.53
CA ILE A 36 0.01 -11.79 4.30
C ILE A 36 -1.30 -12.57 4.50
N ALA A 37 -1.35 -13.85 4.11
CA ALA A 37 -2.56 -14.65 4.18
C ALA A 37 -2.87 -15.19 5.59
N THR A 38 -1.85 -15.34 6.43
CA THR A 38 -1.95 -16.08 7.70
C THR A 38 -1.72 -15.20 8.93
N ASN A 39 -0.99 -14.10 8.80
CA ASN A 39 -0.73 -13.18 9.90
C ASN A 39 -1.79 -12.05 9.95
N PRO A 40 -2.68 -12.04 10.96
CA PRO A 40 -3.75 -11.04 11.06
C PRO A 40 -3.24 -9.62 11.36
N SER A 41 -1.98 -9.48 11.79
CA SER A 41 -1.35 -8.19 11.99
C SER A 41 -0.94 -7.56 10.66
N ILE A 42 -0.85 -8.34 9.58
CA ILE A 42 -0.54 -7.80 8.25
C ILE A 42 -1.85 -7.49 7.54
N LYS A 43 -1.97 -6.25 7.09
CA LYS A 43 -3.09 -5.82 6.24
C LYS A 43 -2.57 -5.41 4.88
N CYS A 44 -3.32 -5.74 3.85
CA CYS A 44 -2.93 -5.52 2.46
C CYS A 44 -4.16 -5.19 1.62
N TRP A 45 -4.04 -4.22 0.73
CA TRP A 45 -5.10 -3.74 -0.14
C TRP A 45 -4.59 -3.54 -1.56
N LEU A 46 -5.43 -3.94 -2.51
CA LEU A 46 -5.29 -3.57 -3.90
C LEU A 46 -5.98 -2.23 -4.16
N PHE A 47 -5.41 -1.42 -5.05
CA PHE A 47 -6.00 -0.18 -5.50
C PHE A 47 -6.45 -0.29 -6.95
N LYS A 48 -7.65 0.20 -7.23
CA LYS A 48 -8.18 0.46 -8.57
C LYS A 48 -8.84 1.83 -8.61
N GLU A 49 -8.86 2.44 -9.79
CA GLU A 49 -9.63 3.67 -10.03
C GLU A 49 -11.13 3.38 -9.99
N SER A 50 -11.95 4.38 -9.69
CA SER A 50 -13.38 4.18 -9.43
C SER A 50 -14.18 3.77 -10.69
N ASP A 51 -13.66 4.08 -11.87
CA ASP A 51 -14.23 3.78 -13.19
C ASP A 51 -13.56 2.57 -13.88
N SER A 52 -12.70 1.84 -13.16
CA SER A 52 -11.91 0.74 -13.70
C SER A 52 -11.96 -0.50 -12.80
N GLU A 53 -12.09 -1.67 -13.43
CA GLU A 53 -11.96 -2.96 -12.75
C GLU A 53 -10.50 -3.45 -12.66
N ASN A 54 -9.56 -2.72 -13.26
CA ASN A 54 -8.16 -3.10 -13.25
C ASN A 54 -7.47 -2.61 -11.97
N PHE A 55 -6.91 -3.56 -11.22
CA PHE A 55 -6.04 -3.24 -10.10
C PHE A 55 -4.67 -2.76 -10.61
N ILE A 56 -4.28 -1.58 -10.17
CA ILE A 56 -3.06 -0.90 -10.61
C ILE A 56 -2.10 -0.57 -9.48
N GLY A 57 -2.48 -0.80 -8.22
CA GLY A 57 -1.64 -0.50 -7.08
C GLY A 57 -1.83 -1.46 -5.93
N LEU A 58 -0.85 -1.47 -5.03
CA LEU A 58 -0.84 -2.25 -3.80
C LEU A 58 -0.35 -1.35 -2.67
N ILE A 59 -1.06 -1.38 -1.56
CA ILE A 59 -0.64 -0.75 -0.31
C ILE A 59 -0.90 -1.68 0.87
N GLY A 60 0.00 -1.71 1.84
CA GLY A 60 -0.20 -2.48 3.06
C GLY A 60 1.03 -2.57 3.93
N GLY A 61 0.91 -3.34 5.00
CA GLY A 61 2.00 -3.62 5.92
C GLY A 61 1.49 -4.05 7.28
N GLU A 62 2.32 -3.88 8.29
CA GLU A 62 2.04 -4.31 9.66
C GLU A 62 1.15 -3.30 10.37
N SER A 63 0.03 -3.77 10.91
CA SER A 63 -0.94 -2.98 11.65
C SER A 63 -0.87 -3.32 13.13
N THR A 64 -0.73 -2.28 13.95
CA THR A 64 -0.89 -2.32 15.41
C THR A 64 -2.21 -1.63 15.78
N THR A 65 -2.44 -1.38 17.07
CA THR A 65 -3.63 -0.66 17.54
C THR A 65 -3.79 0.70 16.87
N ASP A 66 -2.72 1.51 16.86
CA ASP A 66 -2.80 2.93 16.49
C ASP A 66 -2.03 3.28 15.21
N THR A 67 -1.31 2.32 14.64
CA THR A 67 -0.38 2.58 13.53
C THR A 67 -0.45 1.49 12.47
N ILE A 68 -0.22 1.87 11.23
CA ILE A 68 0.13 0.96 10.15
C ILE A 68 1.52 1.34 9.63
N VAL A 69 2.47 0.41 9.73
CA VAL A 69 3.81 0.53 9.15
C VAL A 69 3.74 0.04 7.71
N ILE A 70 3.77 0.96 6.76
CA ILE A 70 3.64 0.67 5.33
C ILE A 70 4.90 -0.02 4.83
N LYS A 71 4.79 -1.33 4.59
CA LYS A 71 5.83 -2.20 4.03
C LYS A 71 5.63 -2.42 2.52
N TYR A 72 4.37 -2.58 2.10
CA TYR A 72 4.02 -2.81 0.71
C TYR A 72 3.50 -1.52 0.10
N LEU A 73 4.20 -1.03 -0.92
CA LEU A 73 3.77 0.11 -1.70
C LEU A 73 4.26 -0.04 -3.13
N SER A 74 3.36 -0.34 -4.06
CA SER A 74 3.70 -0.46 -5.47
C SER A 74 2.58 0.01 -6.38
N VAL A 75 2.97 0.47 -7.57
CA VAL A 75 2.05 0.88 -8.64
C VAL A 75 2.51 0.19 -9.91
N SER A 76 1.55 -0.26 -10.71
CA SER A 76 1.79 -0.83 -12.03
C SER A 76 2.66 0.11 -12.87
N PRO A 77 3.71 -0.39 -13.54
CA PRO A 77 4.59 0.43 -14.37
C PRO A 77 3.90 1.21 -15.49
N SER A 78 2.67 0.85 -15.87
CA SER A 78 1.87 1.57 -16.86
C SER A 78 1.21 2.83 -16.29
N PHE A 79 1.15 2.99 -14.97
CA PHE A 79 0.45 4.05 -14.25
C PHE A 79 1.40 4.84 -13.32
N ARG A 80 2.68 4.94 -13.69
CA ARG A 80 3.72 5.56 -12.85
C ARG A 80 3.37 7.01 -12.50
N GLY A 81 3.54 7.36 -11.23
CA GLY A 81 3.41 8.72 -10.73
C GLY A 81 3.13 8.74 -9.23
N GLU A 82 3.62 9.76 -8.53
CA GLU A 82 3.38 9.90 -7.09
C GLU A 82 1.90 10.15 -6.76
N ASN A 83 1.11 10.68 -7.70
CA ASN A 83 -0.31 10.96 -7.50
C ASN A 83 -1.12 9.72 -7.09
N ILE A 84 -0.89 8.57 -7.73
CA ILE A 84 -1.60 7.33 -7.38
C ILE A 84 -1.14 6.82 -6.01
N THR A 85 0.17 6.91 -5.74
CA THR A 85 0.73 6.55 -4.43
C THR A 85 0.14 7.40 -3.32
N PHE A 86 0.02 8.72 -3.52
CA PHE A 86 -0.59 9.63 -2.56
C PHE A 86 -2.09 9.37 -2.39
N GLN A 87 -2.79 9.06 -3.48
CA GLN A 87 -4.20 8.68 -3.40
C GLN A 87 -4.40 7.39 -2.59
N MET A 88 -3.54 6.38 -2.77
CA MET A 88 -3.60 5.15 -1.96
C MET A 88 -3.35 5.42 -0.48
N LEU A 89 -2.36 6.26 -0.15
CA LEU A 89 -2.07 6.66 1.22
C LEU A 89 -3.24 7.45 1.84
N GLU A 90 -3.86 8.34 1.07
CA GLU A 90 -5.01 9.13 1.51
C GLU A 90 -6.25 8.26 1.74
N ASP A 91 -6.56 7.36 0.81
CA ASP A 91 -7.65 6.39 0.92
C ASP A 91 -7.44 5.50 2.15
N LEU A 92 -6.21 5.05 2.39
CA LEU A 92 -5.89 4.19 3.53
C LEU A 92 -6.01 4.94 4.87
N ALA A 93 -5.50 6.17 4.94
CA ALA A 93 -5.60 7.00 6.14
C ALA A 93 -7.06 7.26 6.53
N LYS A 94 -7.93 7.50 5.53
CA LYS A 94 -9.38 7.66 5.74
C LYS A 94 -10.07 6.36 6.15
N MET A 95 -9.61 5.22 5.63
CA MET A 95 -10.22 3.91 5.89
C MET A 95 -9.90 3.36 7.27
N GLU A 96 -8.65 3.51 7.72
CA GLU A 96 -8.16 2.83 8.93
C GLU A 96 -8.11 3.71 10.18
N ASP A 97 -8.29 5.04 10.06
CA ASP A 97 -8.21 6.01 11.18
C ASP A 97 -6.99 5.76 12.11
N LYS A 98 -5.85 5.43 11.49
CA LYS A 98 -4.57 5.10 12.14
C LYS A 98 -3.46 5.97 11.59
N VAL A 99 -2.41 6.15 12.38
CA VAL A 99 -1.19 6.80 11.92
C VAL A 99 -0.52 5.92 10.86
N LEU A 100 -0.23 6.49 9.70
CA LEU A 100 0.58 5.81 8.69
C LEU A 100 2.05 6.18 8.88
N SER A 101 2.89 5.16 9.04
CA SER A 101 4.35 5.28 9.09
C SER A 101 4.98 4.42 8.00
N GLY A 102 6.27 4.55 7.74
CA GLY A 102 6.96 3.78 6.71
C GLY A 102 8.13 2.97 7.27
N THR A 103 8.50 1.90 6.57
CA THR A 103 9.81 1.27 6.72
C THR A 103 10.90 2.22 6.19
N ILE A 104 12.17 1.78 6.22
CA ILE A 104 13.27 2.55 5.63
C ILE A 104 12.98 2.84 4.15
N GLU A 105 12.50 1.84 3.41
CA GLU A 105 12.21 1.87 1.97
C GLU A 105 11.05 2.82 1.62
N THR A 106 10.02 2.89 2.46
CA THR A 106 8.82 3.71 2.20
C THR A 106 8.84 5.06 2.91
N SER A 107 9.76 5.29 3.85
CA SER A 107 9.86 6.53 4.64
C SER A 107 9.90 7.80 3.79
N VAL A 108 10.66 7.79 2.68
CA VAL A 108 10.83 8.96 1.81
C VAL A 108 9.52 9.38 1.16
N ILE A 109 8.73 8.43 0.65
CA ILE A 109 7.47 8.74 -0.03
C ILE A 109 6.38 9.14 0.97
N LEU A 110 6.37 8.53 2.16
CA LEU A 110 5.50 8.95 3.26
C LEU A 110 5.81 10.39 3.70
N ALA A 111 7.09 10.77 3.78
CA ALA A 111 7.50 12.13 4.11
C ALA A 111 7.05 13.15 3.04
N LYS A 112 7.14 12.79 1.75
CA LYS A 112 6.64 13.63 0.65
C LYS A 112 5.11 13.79 0.72
N TRP A 113 4.39 12.70 0.95
CA TRP A 113 2.93 12.71 1.11
C TRP A 113 2.49 13.60 2.29
N ASN A 114 3.14 13.50 3.45
CA ASN A 114 2.85 14.36 4.60
C ASN A 114 3.05 15.85 4.28
N LYS A 115 4.13 16.21 3.57
CA LYS A 115 4.37 17.59 3.12
C LYS A 115 3.28 18.07 2.15
N HIS A 116 2.88 17.22 1.21
CA HIS A 116 1.82 17.51 0.25
C HIS A 116 0.48 17.75 0.95
N ARG A 117 0.08 16.87 1.88
CA ARG A 117 -1.14 17.02 2.68
C ARG A 117 -1.19 18.34 3.47
N VAL A 118 -0.10 18.70 4.16
CA VAL A 118 -0.03 19.95 4.93
C VAL A 118 -0.13 21.17 4.01
N SER A 119 0.42 21.11 2.80
CA SER A 119 0.33 22.21 1.84
C SER A 119 -1.08 22.40 1.26
N GLU A 120 -1.85 21.32 1.13
CA GLU A 120 -3.23 21.37 0.63
C GLU A 120 -4.25 21.71 1.72
N GLU A 121 -3.95 21.40 2.99
CA GLU A 121 -4.82 21.70 4.15
C GLU A 121 -4.06 22.43 5.29
N PRO A 122 -3.60 23.67 5.10
CA PRO A 122 -2.71 24.37 6.06
C PRO A 122 -3.33 24.69 7.42
N TRP A 123 -4.64 24.47 7.61
CA TRP A 123 -5.40 24.85 8.81
C TRP A 123 -5.77 23.67 9.73
N LYS A 124 -5.34 22.45 9.43
CA LYS A 124 -5.68 21.23 10.21
C LYS A 124 -4.60 20.80 11.22
N ILE A 125 -3.72 21.70 11.64
CA ILE A 125 -2.70 21.47 12.69
C ILE A 125 -3.16 22.13 13.99
#